data_AF-A0A3M1TRW6-F1
#
_entry.id   AF-A0A3M1TRW6-F1
#
_cell.length_a   1.000
_cell.length_b   1.000
_cell.length_c   1.000
_cell.angle_alpha   90.00
_cell.angle_beta   90.00
_cell.angle_gamma   90.00
#
_symmetry.space_group_name_H-M   'P 1'
#
loop_
_entity.id
_entity.type
_entity.pdbx_description
1 polymer ?
#
loop_
_entity_poly.entity_id
_entity_poly.type
_entity_poly.pdbx_seq_one_letter_code
_entity_poly.pdbx_strand_id
1 'polypeptide(L)'
;MLRAMARTFCEVFPHVDLWWASPGDLLLLGARGPLRYSLEAPEHLVASCAGLEADLERYLQVRRPTDLWARFLLHEDELRPLVADAAILSDRFPLLEGHAARARYVSAIGYTFLRDLYRLRLARSSFWPRGLAGAPRDDDALRIAAVRAGWAQGPDALAVLEGIDHPEAVWLRTLARDPEAAGEATLRAALERYGEDPLLLRGLALAAERRGGARAAAPWLARLEAIGADEDPEVHRLRALLAVRTRGRAGAATAAAEVAAGLRLLGPSDREAALRGKLLWVLPAAPSPEAVELLEGLLADRPWDLQASLALVDLQLAAGRPAPALERLEALLASDFRYERAVRERYLEALSQLGRRDLPQEVRRFLDDFPRSTRDPRIQELVRAARAVAREAR
;
A
#
# COMPACT_ATOMS: atom_id res chain seq x y z
N MET A 1 -1.17 18.72 17.82
CA MET A 1 -0.61 19.60 16.76
C MET A 1 -1.64 19.88 15.67
N LEU A 2 -2.19 18.87 14.99
CA LEU A 2 -3.17 19.08 13.90
C LEU A 2 -4.33 20.03 14.26
N ARG A 3 -4.93 19.90 15.45
CA ARG A 3 -5.94 20.84 15.95
C ARG A 3 -5.46 22.29 15.99
N ALA A 4 -4.21 22.53 16.41
CA ALA A 4 -3.63 23.87 16.49
C ALA A 4 -3.37 24.47 15.09
N MET A 5 -2.90 23.65 14.14
CA MET A 5 -2.75 24.05 12.74
C MET A 5 -4.11 24.43 12.14
N ALA A 6 -5.12 23.57 12.30
CA ALA A 6 -6.47 23.84 11.83
C ALA A 6 -7.07 25.09 12.48
N ARG A 7 -6.94 25.26 13.81
CA ARG A 7 -7.38 26.49 14.50
C ARG A 7 -6.71 27.72 13.90
N THR A 8 -5.39 27.72 13.79
CA THR A 8 -4.63 28.86 13.23
C THR A 8 -5.08 29.19 11.82
N PHE A 9 -5.32 28.18 10.99
CA PHE A 9 -5.85 28.36 9.64
C PHE A 9 -7.26 28.99 9.65
N CYS A 10 -8.13 28.56 10.56
CA CYS A 10 -9.47 29.13 10.76
C CYS A 10 -9.46 30.58 11.28
N GLU A 11 -8.38 31.06 11.89
CA GLU A 11 -8.22 32.48 12.28
C GLU A 11 -7.90 33.36 11.07
N VAL A 12 -7.20 32.81 10.07
CA VAL A 12 -6.77 33.55 8.87
C VAL A 12 -7.88 33.62 7.83
N PHE A 13 -8.63 32.52 7.65
CA PHE A 13 -9.66 32.41 6.64
C PHE A 13 -11.06 32.40 7.28
N PRO A 14 -11.98 33.28 6.84
CA PRO A 14 -13.35 33.27 7.33
C PRO A 14 -14.08 32.00 6.94
N HIS A 15 -13.81 31.44 5.75
CA HIS A 15 -14.41 30.19 5.28
C HIS A 15 -13.38 29.09 5.11
N VAL A 16 -13.63 27.93 5.73
CA VAL A 16 -12.70 26.81 5.74
C VAL A 16 -13.43 25.48 5.58
N ASP A 17 -12.96 24.66 4.65
CA ASP A 17 -13.34 23.25 4.56
C ASP A 17 -12.14 22.34 4.79
N LEU A 18 -12.40 21.20 5.43
CA LEU A 18 -11.42 20.16 5.68
C LEU A 18 -11.68 18.95 4.78
N TRP A 19 -10.61 18.47 4.15
CA TRP A 19 -10.61 17.39 3.17
C TRP A 19 -9.57 16.32 3.52
N TRP A 20 -9.86 15.09 3.14
CA TRP A 20 -8.97 13.93 3.23
C TRP A 20 -8.17 13.77 1.95
N ALA A 21 -6.85 13.92 2.03
CA ALA A 21 -5.98 13.79 0.87
C ALA A 21 -5.43 12.36 0.75
N SER A 22 -4.88 11.81 1.84
CA SER A 22 -4.30 10.47 1.87
C SER A 22 -4.23 9.96 3.33
N PRO A 23 -3.94 8.67 3.57
CA PRO A 23 -3.63 8.18 4.91
C PRO A 23 -2.56 9.00 5.64
N GLY A 24 -3.02 9.82 6.60
CA GLY A 24 -2.15 10.70 7.39
C GLY A 24 -2.13 12.16 6.92
N ASP A 25 -2.71 12.45 5.75
CA ASP A 25 -2.71 13.78 5.14
C ASP A 25 -4.11 14.39 5.06
N LEU A 26 -4.20 15.62 5.54
CA LEU A 26 -5.41 16.45 5.49
C LEU A 26 -5.14 17.70 4.65
N LEU A 27 -6.15 18.14 3.92
CA LEU A 27 -6.14 19.37 3.15
C LEU A 27 -7.12 20.37 3.76
N LEU A 28 -6.64 21.58 4.06
CA LEU A 28 -7.46 22.71 4.51
C LEU A 28 -7.62 23.68 3.33
N LEU A 29 -8.86 23.92 2.92
CA LEU A 29 -9.20 24.90 1.89
C LEU A 29 -9.73 26.15 2.58
N GLY A 30 -9.04 27.28 2.38
CA GLY A 30 -9.40 28.56 2.98
C GLY A 30 -9.81 29.58 1.93
N ALA A 31 -10.89 30.33 2.17
CA ALA A 31 -11.36 31.38 1.27
C ALA A 31 -11.84 32.62 2.03
N ARG A 32 -11.80 33.77 1.36
CA ARG A 32 -12.34 35.04 1.87
C ARG A 32 -13.87 35.15 1.77
N GLY A 33 -14.47 34.38 0.86
CA GLY A 33 -15.92 34.26 0.71
C GLY A 33 -16.36 32.79 0.77
N PRO A 34 -17.67 32.52 0.83
CA PRO A 34 -18.18 31.16 0.96
C PRO A 34 -17.66 30.25 -0.14
N LEU A 35 -17.16 29.06 0.24
CA LEU A 35 -16.73 28.04 -0.71
C LEU A 35 -17.95 27.54 -1.50
N ARG A 36 -17.80 27.46 -2.82
CA ARG A 36 -18.85 27.00 -3.74
C ARG A 36 -18.31 25.86 -4.57
N TYR A 37 -19.11 24.80 -4.66
CA TYR A 37 -18.77 23.58 -5.35
C TYR A 37 -19.75 23.32 -6.48
N SER A 38 -19.25 22.74 -7.58
CA SER A 38 -20.07 22.31 -8.72
C SER A 38 -19.93 20.80 -8.87
N LEU A 39 -21.05 20.08 -8.95
CA LEU A 39 -21.06 18.63 -9.15
C LEU A 39 -20.33 18.21 -10.42
N GLU A 40 -20.39 19.03 -11.45
CA GLU A 40 -19.82 18.77 -12.78
C GLU A 40 -18.32 19.08 -12.83
N ALA A 41 -17.79 19.86 -11.89
CA ALA A 41 -16.40 20.32 -11.95
C ALA A 41 -15.37 19.16 -11.97
N PRO A 42 -15.52 18.11 -11.15
CA PRO A 42 -14.65 16.93 -11.25
C PRO A 42 -14.72 16.25 -12.62
N GLU A 43 -15.92 16.09 -13.17
CA GLU A 43 -16.12 15.44 -14.47
C GLU A 43 -15.45 16.26 -15.59
N HIS A 44 -15.66 17.57 -15.60
CA HIS A 44 -14.98 18.47 -16.52
C HIS A 44 -13.46 18.44 -16.37
N LEU A 45 -12.95 18.42 -15.13
CA LEU A 45 -11.51 18.37 -14.88
C LEU A 45 -10.90 17.09 -15.45
N VAL A 46 -11.49 15.93 -15.16
CA VAL A 46 -11.03 14.63 -15.65
C VAL A 46 -11.12 14.55 -17.18
N ALA A 47 -12.22 15.01 -17.76
CA ALA A 47 -12.40 15.04 -19.22
C ALA A 47 -11.39 15.98 -19.93
N SER A 48 -10.97 17.07 -19.27
CA SER A 48 -10.05 18.06 -19.84
C SER A 48 -8.57 17.69 -19.75
N CYS A 49 -8.21 16.68 -18.96
CA CYS A 49 -6.83 16.33 -18.67
C CYS A 49 -6.55 14.86 -19.00
N ALA A 50 -5.91 14.63 -20.15
CA ALA A 50 -5.54 13.29 -20.58
C ALA A 50 -4.66 12.58 -19.53
N GLY A 51 -5.06 11.37 -19.13
CA GLY A 51 -4.36 10.56 -18.13
C GLY A 51 -4.71 10.85 -16.67
N LEU A 52 -5.47 11.91 -16.38
CA LEU A 52 -5.82 12.25 -14.99
C LEU A 52 -6.69 11.19 -14.31
N GLU A 53 -7.60 10.54 -15.04
CA GLU A 53 -8.43 9.45 -14.50
C GLU A 53 -7.56 8.30 -13.97
N ALA A 54 -6.59 7.86 -14.77
CA ALA A 54 -5.64 6.83 -14.38
C ALA A 54 -4.86 7.24 -13.13
N ASP A 55 -4.37 8.49 -13.04
CA ASP A 55 -3.64 8.98 -11.87
C ASP A 55 -4.51 9.09 -10.60
N LEU A 56 -5.77 9.52 -10.76
CA LEU A 56 -6.74 9.62 -9.67
C LEU A 56 -7.10 8.24 -9.11
N GLU A 57 -7.31 7.24 -9.96
CA GLU A 57 -7.52 5.87 -9.52
C GLU A 57 -6.27 5.32 -8.84
N ARG A 58 -5.12 5.49 -9.51
CA ARG A 58 -3.80 5.02 -9.11
C ARG A 58 -3.36 5.49 -7.72
N TYR A 59 -3.42 6.80 -7.47
CA TYR A 59 -2.85 7.39 -6.25
C TYR A 59 -3.91 7.69 -5.19
N LEU A 60 -5.15 7.94 -5.62
CA LEU A 60 -6.23 8.40 -4.76
C LEU A 60 -7.41 7.41 -4.70
N GLN A 61 -7.38 6.28 -5.41
CA GLN A 61 -8.48 5.31 -5.42
C GLN A 61 -9.85 5.94 -5.78
N VAL A 62 -9.78 7.00 -6.60
CA VAL A 62 -10.93 7.71 -7.16
C VAL A 62 -11.20 7.06 -8.52
N ARG A 63 -12.25 6.23 -8.58
CA ARG A 63 -12.63 5.49 -9.80
C ARG A 63 -13.57 6.26 -10.70
N ARG A 64 -14.34 7.16 -10.09
CA ARG A 64 -15.23 8.07 -10.78
C ARG A 64 -14.91 9.48 -10.31
N PRO A 65 -15.04 10.50 -11.17
CA PRO A 65 -14.82 11.89 -10.77
C PRO A 65 -15.63 12.30 -9.54
N THR A 66 -16.84 11.76 -9.40
CA THR A 66 -17.72 12.00 -8.23
C THR A 66 -17.18 11.42 -6.92
N ASP A 67 -16.29 10.43 -6.95
CA ASP A 67 -15.67 9.88 -5.74
C ASP A 67 -14.75 10.90 -5.05
N LEU A 68 -14.32 11.97 -5.75
CA LEU A 68 -13.57 13.08 -5.13
C LEU A 68 -14.37 13.74 -4.01
N TRP A 69 -15.70 13.77 -4.10
CA TRP A 69 -16.55 14.32 -3.04
C TRP A 69 -16.51 13.50 -1.75
N ALA A 70 -16.14 12.21 -1.83
CA ALA A 70 -16.01 11.35 -0.66
C ALA A 70 -14.84 11.78 0.24
N ARG A 71 -13.94 12.60 -0.31
CA ARG A 71 -12.79 13.17 0.40
C ARG A 71 -13.16 14.34 1.30
N PHE A 72 -14.31 14.98 1.10
CA PHE A 72 -14.74 16.04 1.99
C PHE A 72 -14.99 15.50 3.41
N LEU A 73 -14.54 16.21 4.44
CA LEU A 73 -14.68 15.81 5.84
C LEU A 73 -15.63 16.73 6.60
N LEU A 74 -15.24 17.99 6.77
CA LEU A 74 -15.97 18.93 7.63
C LEU A 74 -16.07 20.30 6.97
N HIS A 75 -17.21 20.95 7.23
CA HIS A 75 -17.40 22.37 6.91
C HIS A 75 -16.95 23.24 8.09
N GLU A 76 -16.81 24.54 7.86
CA GLU A 76 -16.34 25.51 8.87
C GLU A 76 -17.13 25.47 10.19
N ASP A 77 -18.46 25.34 10.13
CA ASP A 77 -19.34 25.32 11.31
C ASP A 77 -19.11 24.11 12.21
N GLU A 78 -18.55 23.04 11.65
CA GLU A 78 -18.24 21.80 12.38
C GLU A 78 -16.76 21.80 12.81
N LEU A 79 -15.88 22.30 11.95
CA LEU A 79 -14.46 22.38 12.20
C LEU A 79 -14.12 23.39 13.30
N ARG A 80 -14.74 24.57 13.29
CA ARG A 80 -14.44 25.65 14.25
C ARG A 80 -14.70 25.23 15.71
N PRO A 81 -15.86 24.64 16.07
CA PRO A 81 -16.07 24.11 17.42
C PRO A 81 -15.05 23.03 17.78
N LEU A 82 -14.68 22.16 16.84
CA LEU A 82 -13.73 21.08 17.07
C LEU A 82 -12.32 21.58 17.41
N VAL A 83 -11.95 22.78 16.97
CA VAL A 83 -10.60 23.34 17.17
C VAL A 83 -10.56 24.56 18.09
N ALA A 84 -11.69 24.97 18.66
CA ALA A 84 -11.84 26.21 19.43
C ALA A 84 -10.94 26.30 20.68
N ASP A 85 -10.62 25.16 21.30
CA ASP A 85 -9.76 25.03 22.48
C ASP A 85 -8.27 24.78 22.13
N ALA A 86 -7.93 24.58 20.86
CA ALA A 86 -6.56 24.27 20.46
C ALA A 86 -5.63 25.49 20.55
N ALA A 87 -4.31 25.34 20.64
CA ALA A 87 -3.42 26.52 20.60
C ALA A 87 -3.45 27.22 19.23
N ILE A 88 -3.21 28.54 19.19
CA ILE A 88 -2.92 29.28 17.95
C ILE A 88 -1.40 29.31 17.79
N LEU A 89 -0.94 28.86 16.62
CA LEU A 89 0.47 28.90 16.25
C LEU A 89 0.86 30.34 15.89
N SER A 90 1.99 30.80 16.42
CA SER A 90 2.54 32.12 16.11
C SER A 90 4.06 32.07 16.26
N ASP A 91 4.78 32.97 15.60
CA ASP A 91 6.24 33.05 15.69
C ASP A 91 6.73 33.31 17.13
N ARG A 92 5.87 33.91 17.98
CA ARG A 92 6.17 34.17 19.39
C ARG A 92 6.17 32.89 20.23
N PHE A 93 5.52 31.83 19.74
CA PHE A 93 5.42 30.53 20.37
C PHE A 93 5.58 29.44 19.29
N PRO A 94 6.83 29.10 18.90
CA PRO A 94 7.15 28.14 17.85
C PRO A 94 6.88 26.69 18.31
N LEU A 95 5.62 26.44 18.65
CA LEU A 95 5.12 25.15 19.09
C LEU A 95 5.29 24.12 17.98
N LEU A 96 5.17 24.53 16.71
CA LEU A 96 5.28 23.64 15.57
C LEU A 96 6.67 23.01 15.50
N GLU A 97 7.71 23.83 15.61
CA GLU A 97 9.12 23.45 15.51
C GLU A 97 9.51 22.50 16.65
N GLY A 98 9.07 22.80 17.87
CA GLY A 98 9.32 21.95 19.04
C GLY A 98 8.59 20.60 18.98
N HIS A 99 7.37 20.57 18.46
CA HIS A 99 6.59 19.34 18.32
C HIS A 99 6.95 18.51 17.09
N ALA A 100 7.34 19.13 15.97
CA ALA A 100 7.77 18.42 14.76
C ALA A 100 9.02 17.59 15.04
N ALA A 101 9.97 18.14 15.81
CA ALA A 101 11.13 17.40 16.29
C ALA A 101 10.72 16.19 17.15
N ARG A 102 9.76 16.36 18.07
CA ARG A 102 9.26 15.26 18.93
C ARG A 102 8.44 14.21 18.18
N ALA A 103 7.65 14.60 17.19
CA ALA A 103 6.80 13.70 16.42
C ALA A 103 7.62 12.65 15.64
N ARG A 104 8.87 12.95 15.28
CA ARG A 104 9.80 11.97 14.69
C ARG A 104 10.19 10.82 15.64
N TYR A 105 10.04 11.02 16.95
CA TYR A 105 10.43 10.03 17.97
C TYR A 105 9.24 9.29 18.60
N VAL A 106 8.00 9.73 18.37
CA VAL A 106 6.80 9.15 18.99
C VAL A 106 5.77 8.85 17.91
N SER A 107 5.68 7.58 17.51
CA SER A 107 4.83 7.07 16.41
C SER A 107 3.30 7.16 16.64
N ALA A 108 2.84 7.81 17.71
CA ALA A 108 1.45 7.71 18.18
C ALA A 108 0.61 9.00 18.05
N ILE A 109 1.15 10.12 17.54
CA ILE A 109 0.55 11.45 17.82
C ILE A 109 -0.57 11.90 16.84
N GLY A 110 -0.95 11.11 15.83
CA GLY A 110 -1.98 11.50 14.84
C GLY A 110 -3.39 10.92 15.05
N TYR A 111 -3.53 9.78 15.74
CA TYR A 111 -4.71 8.94 15.60
C TYR A 111 -5.98 9.46 16.29
N THR A 112 -5.85 10.17 17.40
CA THR A 112 -7.03 10.65 18.16
C THR A 112 -7.81 11.71 17.40
N PHE A 113 -7.11 12.70 16.83
CA PHE A 113 -7.76 13.76 16.05
C PHE A 113 -8.42 13.21 14.78
N LEU A 114 -7.73 12.31 14.06
CA LEU A 114 -8.31 11.64 12.89
C LEU A 114 -9.57 10.84 13.26
N ARG A 115 -9.54 10.08 14.37
CA ARG A 115 -10.71 9.35 14.86
C ARG A 115 -11.88 10.28 15.21
N ASP A 116 -11.62 11.42 15.84
CA ASP A 116 -12.67 12.38 16.20
C ASP A 116 -13.28 13.03 14.95
N LEU A 117 -12.46 13.33 13.93
CA LEU A 117 -12.93 13.75 12.60
C LEU A 117 -13.82 12.68 11.96
N TYR A 118 -13.42 11.41 12.03
CA TYR A 118 -14.19 10.29 11.49
C TYR A 118 -15.55 10.18 12.15
N ARG A 119 -15.60 10.23 13.48
CA ARG A 119 -16.86 10.17 14.24
C ARG A 119 -17.81 11.31 13.93
N LEU A 120 -17.29 12.54 13.87
CA LEU A 120 -18.11 13.71 13.53
C LEU A 120 -18.73 13.56 12.15
N ARG A 121 -17.93 13.09 11.20
CA ARG A 121 -18.40 12.87 9.84
C ARG A 121 -19.42 11.72 9.74
N LEU A 122 -19.25 10.63 10.50
CA LEU A 122 -20.25 9.56 10.60
C LEU A 122 -21.58 10.03 11.19
N ALA A 123 -21.55 11.00 12.11
CA ALA A 123 -22.75 11.56 12.72
C ALA A 123 -23.54 12.48 11.78
N ARG A 124 -23.02 12.79 10.59
CA ARG A 124 -23.70 13.66 9.62
C ARG A 124 -24.74 12.89 8.82
N SER A 125 -25.83 13.58 8.51
CA SER A 125 -26.86 13.07 7.60
C SER A 125 -26.44 13.05 6.13
N SER A 126 -25.36 13.77 5.75
CA SER A 126 -24.92 13.91 4.36
C SER A 126 -23.39 13.88 4.25
N PHE A 127 -22.89 13.14 3.26
CA PHE A 127 -21.46 13.12 2.91
C PHE A 127 -21.10 14.23 1.90
N TRP A 128 -22.05 15.05 1.45
CA TRP A 128 -21.72 16.13 0.52
C TRP A 128 -21.15 17.37 1.23
N PRO A 129 -20.26 18.13 0.57
CA PRO A 129 -19.93 19.49 0.97
C PRO A 129 -21.18 20.35 1.07
N ARG A 130 -21.19 21.28 2.04
CA ARG A 130 -22.26 22.29 2.06
C ARG A 130 -22.10 23.21 0.86
N GLY A 131 -23.23 23.68 0.33
CA GLY A 131 -23.25 24.56 -0.84
C GLY A 131 -23.12 23.83 -2.19
N LEU A 132 -23.00 22.49 -2.20
CA LEU A 132 -23.09 21.70 -3.42
C LEU A 132 -24.57 21.55 -3.83
N ALA A 133 -24.99 22.38 -4.78
CA ALA A 133 -26.36 22.32 -5.30
C ALA A 133 -26.58 21.03 -6.11
N GLY A 134 -27.75 20.42 -5.95
CA GLY A 134 -28.14 19.22 -6.71
C GLY A 134 -27.57 17.89 -6.18
N ALA A 135 -26.91 17.90 -5.02
CA ALA A 135 -26.37 16.69 -4.42
C ALA A 135 -27.48 15.62 -4.21
N PRO A 136 -27.24 14.36 -4.60
CA PRO A 136 -28.16 13.25 -4.33
C PRO A 136 -28.51 13.12 -2.85
N ARG A 137 -29.77 12.74 -2.57
CA ARG A 137 -30.21 12.41 -1.20
C ARG A 137 -29.70 11.04 -0.74
N ASP A 138 -29.59 10.10 -1.66
CA ASP A 138 -28.99 8.79 -1.43
C ASP A 138 -27.51 8.86 -1.80
N ASP A 139 -26.66 8.42 -0.88
CA ASP A 139 -25.23 8.70 -0.88
C ASP A 139 -24.39 7.42 -0.80
N ASP A 140 -25.01 6.28 -1.08
CA ASP A 140 -24.38 4.96 -0.93
C ASP A 140 -23.09 4.84 -1.75
N ALA A 141 -23.09 5.36 -2.98
CA ALA A 141 -21.92 5.44 -3.84
C ALA A 141 -20.77 6.25 -3.20
N LEU A 142 -21.08 7.33 -2.51
CA LEU A 142 -20.10 8.20 -1.85
C LEU A 142 -19.60 7.60 -0.55
N ARG A 143 -20.48 6.93 0.20
CA ARG A 143 -20.13 6.15 1.39
C ARG A 143 -19.18 5.01 1.06
N ILE A 144 -19.46 4.28 -0.02
CA ILE A 144 -18.55 3.27 -0.57
C ILE A 144 -17.20 3.89 -0.94
N ALA A 145 -17.21 5.00 -1.68
CA ALA A 145 -16.00 5.71 -2.08
C ALA A 145 -15.19 6.22 -0.86
N ALA A 146 -15.86 6.65 0.21
CA ALA A 146 -15.21 7.10 1.44
C ALA A 146 -14.48 5.94 2.12
N VAL A 147 -15.14 4.80 2.31
CA VAL A 147 -14.48 3.60 2.88
C VAL A 147 -13.33 3.14 1.99
N ARG A 148 -13.52 3.12 0.66
CA ARG A 148 -12.45 2.80 -0.30
C ARG A 148 -11.24 3.71 -0.12
N ALA A 149 -11.44 5.03 -0.03
CA ALA A 149 -10.38 6.01 0.19
C ALA A 149 -9.63 5.87 1.54
N GLY A 150 -9.96 4.85 2.33
CA GLY A 150 -9.34 4.53 3.61
C GLY A 150 -9.83 5.40 4.76
N TRP A 151 -10.92 6.13 4.56
CA TRP A 151 -11.46 7.07 5.53
C TRP A 151 -12.02 6.38 6.79
N ALA A 152 -12.67 5.23 6.62
CA ALA A 152 -13.15 4.42 7.73
C ALA A 152 -12.51 3.03 7.64
N GLN A 153 -12.15 2.47 8.81
CA GLN A 153 -11.52 1.16 8.93
C GLN A 153 -12.20 0.38 10.05
N GLY A 154 -12.20 -0.95 9.95
CA GLY A 154 -12.75 -1.82 10.98
C GLY A 154 -14.22 -1.46 11.33
N PRO A 155 -14.58 -1.28 12.62
CA PRO A 155 -15.96 -1.01 13.02
C PRO A 155 -16.58 0.23 12.38
N ASP A 156 -15.80 1.29 12.16
CA ASP A 156 -16.31 2.53 11.55
C ASP A 156 -16.72 2.29 10.09
N ALA A 157 -15.94 1.50 9.34
CA ALA A 157 -16.29 1.12 7.97
C ALA A 157 -17.59 0.30 7.91
N LEU A 158 -17.83 -0.55 8.91
CA LEU A 158 -19.07 -1.33 9.01
C LEU A 158 -20.28 -0.44 9.23
N ALA A 159 -20.15 0.58 10.09
CA ALA A 159 -21.22 1.55 10.33
C ALA A 159 -21.55 2.37 9.07
N VAL A 160 -20.53 2.77 8.30
CA VAL A 160 -20.73 3.52 7.03
C VAL A 160 -21.49 2.70 5.99
N LEU A 161 -21.16 1.42 5.89
CA LEU A 161 -21.67 0.51 4.87
C LEU A 161 -22.93 -0.23 5.32
N GLU A 162 -23.43 0.05 6.51
CA GLU A 162 -24.65 -0.58 7.02
C GLU A 162 -25.85 -0.18 6.16
N GLY A 163 -26.68 -1.17 5.81
CA GLY A 163 -27.86 -0.96 4.96
C GLY A 163 -27.59 -0.81 3.46
N ILE A 164 -26.33 -0.61 3.04
CA ILE A 164 -25.98 -0.42 1.63
C ILE A 164 -26.05 -1.75 0.86
N ASP A 165 -26.91 -1.79 -0.15
CA ASP A 165 -27.16 -2.94 -1.00
C ASP A 165 -26.37 -2.88 -2.31
N HIS A 166 -25.05 -3.04 -2.19
CA HIS A 166 -24.12 -2.97 -3.32
C HIS A 166 -23.01 -4.02 -3.19
N PRO A 167 -22.56 -4.67 -4.28
CA PRO A 167 -21.50 -5.70 -4.22
C PRO A 167 -20.21 -5.16 -3.60
N GLU A 168 -19.78 -3.95 -3.97
CA GLU A 168 -18.60 -3.31 -3.37
C GLU A 168 -18.77 -3.03 -1.86
N ALA A 169 -19.96 -2.64 -1.40
CA ALA A 169 -20.22 -2.45 0.03
C ALA A 169 -20.17 -3.77 0.80
N VAL A 170 -20.63 -4.88 0.20
CA VAL A 170 -20.49 -6.22 0.80
C VAL A 170 -19.02 -6.64 0.86
N TRP A 171 -18.26 -6.40 -0.21
CA TRP A 171 -16.82 -6.66 -0.25
C TRP A 171 -16.07 -5.86 0.83
N LEU A 172 -16.30 -4.56 0.92
CA LEU A 172 -15.64 -3.70 1.91
C LEU A 172 -16.04 -4.05 3.36
N ARG A 173 -17.31 -4.42 3.61
CA ARG A 173 -17.73 -4.92 4.94
C ARG A 173 -17.03 -6.22 5.31
N THR A 174 -16.86 -7.11 4.34
CA THR A 174 -16.11 -8.36 4.52
C THR A 174 -14.67 -8.06 4.95
N LEU A 175 -13.99 -7.14 4.25
CA LEU A 175 -12.64 -6.71 4.61
C LEU A 175 -12.56 -6.08 6.01
N ALA A 176 -13.60 -5.34 6.41
CA ALA A 176 -13.62 -4.62 7.68
C ALA A 176 -13.97 -5.49 8.91
N ARG A 177 -14.75 -6.57 8.75
CA ARG A 177 -15.12 -7.46 9.88
C ARG A 177 -13.98 -8.34 10.33
N ASP A 178 -13.44 -9.10 9.38
CA ASP A 178 -12.43 -10.10 9.63
C ASP A 178 -11.90 -10.56 8.27
N PRO A 179 -10.65 -10.24 7.93
CA PRO A 179 -10.03 -10.75 6.71
C PRO A 179 -9.96 -12.29 6.68
N GLU A 180 -10.07 -13.00 7.81
CA GLU A 180 -9.71 -14.42 7.89
C GLU A 180 -10.89 -15.41 7.84
N ALA A 181 -12.03 -15.19 8.52
CA ALA A 181 -13.06 -16.24 8.66
C ALA A 181 -14.50 -15.85 8.27
N ALA A 182 -14.96 -14.63 8.57
CA ALA A 182 -16.36 -14.25 8.37
C ALA A 182 -16.72 -13.93 6.89
N GLY A 183 -15.72 -13.70 6.04
CA GLY A 183 -15.93 -13.16 4.69
C GLY A 183 -16.52 -14.12 3.66
N GLU A 184 -16.09 -15.38 3.65
CA GLU A 184 -16.38 -16.28 2.52
C GLU A 184 -17.89 -16.57 2.36
N ALA A 185 -18.59 -16.86 3.45
CA ALA A 185 -20.03 -17.13 3.41
C ALA A 185 -20.83 -15.90 2.94
N THR A 186 -20.45 -14.71 3.42
CA THR A 186 -21.04 -13.44 2.99
C THR A 186 -20.79 -13.16 1.51
N LEU A 187 -19.57 -13.41 1.02
CA LEU A 187 -19.23 -13.23 -0.39
C LEU A 187 -19.94 -14.23 -1.30
N ARG A 188 -20.12 -15.49 -0.87
CA ARG A 188 -20.91 -16.48 -1.63
C ARG A 188 -22.37 -16.07 -1.75
N ALA A 189 -22.99 -15.67 -0.63
CA ALA A 189 -24.36 -15.18 -0.63
C ALA A 189 -24.52 -13.92 -1.51
N ALA A 190 -23.52 -13.04 -1.53
CA ALA A 190 -23.52 -11.89 -2.42
C ALA A 190 -23.36 -12.29 -3.89
N LEU A 191 -22.51 -13.28 -4.20
CA LEU A 191 -22.34 -13.80 -5.56
C LEU A 191 -23.64 -14.43 -6.09
N GLU A 192 -24.39 -15.12 -5.23
CA GLU A 192 -25.73 -15.64 -5.57
C GLU A 192 -26.72 -14.52 -5.89
N ARG A 193 -26.60 -13.38 -5.21
CA ARG A 193 -27.50 -12.22 -5.38
C ARG A 193 -27.15 -11.34 -6.58
N TYR A 194 -25.85 -11.07 -6.78
CA TYR A 194 -25.36 -10.09 -7.75
C TYR A 194 -24.77 -10.72 -9.02
N GLY A 195 -24.68 -12.06 -9.08
CA GLY A 195 -24.07 -12.77 -10.19
C GLY A 195 -22.55 -12.80 -10.13
N GLU A 196 -21.90 -13.07 -11.27
CA GLU A 196 -20.44 -13.18 -11.39
C GLU A 196 -19.73 -11.83 -11.37
N ASP A 197 -19.90 -11.08 -10.28
CA ASP A 197 -19.21 -9.82 -10.06
C ASP A 197 -17.69 -10.05 -9.82
N PRO A 198 -16.80 -9.35 -10.55
CA PRO A 198 -15.35 -9.52 -10.41
C PRO A 198 -14.81 -9.27 -8.99
N LEU A 199 -15.36 -8.28 -8.26
CA LEU A 199 -14.89 -7.96 -6.90
C LEU A 199 -15.26 -9.08 -5.93
N LEU A 200 -16.47 -9.64 -6.06
CA LEU A 200 -16.92 -10.74 -5.21
C LEU A 200 -16.13 -12.03 -5.49
N LEU A 201 -15.91 -12.36 -6.77
CA LEU A 201 -15.09 -13.51 -7.16
C LEU A 201 -13.64 -13.36 -6.70
N ARG A 202 -13.06 -12.15 -6.81
CA ARG A 202 -11.72 -11.86 -6.27
C ARG A 202 -11.67 -12.06 -4.77
N GLY A 203 -12.68 -11.59 -4.06
CA GLY A 203 -12.79 -11.78 -2.63
C GLY A 203 -12.83 -13.25 -2.22
N LEU A 204 -13.58 -14.06 -2.96
CA LEU A 204 -13.65 -15.51 -2.75
C LEU A 204 -12.33 -16.20 -3.08
N ALA A 205 -11.65 -15.79 -4.15
CA ALA A 205 -10.32 -16.31 -4.49
C ALA A 205 -9.31 -16.03 -3.36
N LEU A 206 -9.30 -14.81 -2.81
CA LEU A 206 -8.43 -14.43 -1.70
C LEU A 206 -8.77 -15.18 -0.41
N ALA A 207 -10.05 -15.30 -0.06
CA ALA A 207 -10.48 -16.04 1.13
C ALA A 207 -10.13 -17.54 1.02
N ALA A 208 -10.35 -18.13 -0.15
CA ALA A 208 -10.00 -19.53 -0.42
C ALA A 208 -8.49 -19.77 -0.38
N GLU A 209 -7.68 -18.84 -0.91
CA GLU A 209 -6.21 -18.91 -0.84
C GLU A 209 -5.72 -18.94 0.60
N ARG A 210 -6.29 -18.11 1.48
CA ARG A 210 -5.90 -18.07 2.90
C ARG A 210 -6.22 -19.39 3.63
N ARG A 211 -7.35 -20.04 3.34
CA ARG A 211 -7.76 -21.28 4.01
C ARG A 211 -7.10 -22.55 3.47
N GLY A 212 -7.01 -22.66 2.14
CA GLY A 212 -6.60 -23.89 1.46
C GLY A 212 -5.42 -23.72 0.52
N GLY A 213 -4.79 -22.54 0.53
CA GLY A 213 -3.73 -22.19 -0.40
C GLY A 213 -4.24 -21.98 -1.82
N ALA A 214 -3.30 -21.75 -2.74
CA ALA A 214 -3.61 -21.43 -4.13
C ALA A 214 -4.55 -22.45 -4.83
N ARG A 215 -4.49 -23.74 -4.49
CA ARG A 215 -5.39 -24.76 -5.08
C ARG A 215 -6.85 -24.51 -4.75
N ALA A 216 -7.16 -24.04 -3.55
CA ALA A 216 -8.53 -23.69 -3.16
C ALA A 216 -9.03 -22.42 -3.87
N ALA A 217 -8.13 -21.52 -4.28
CA ALA A 217 -8.46 -20.33 -5.06
C ALA A 217 -8.73 -20.63 -6.55
N ALA A 218 -8.21 -21.74 -7.08
CA ALA A 218 -8.25 -22.06 -8.50
C ALA A 218 -9.66 -22.01 -9.15
N PRO A 219 -10.73 -22.54 -8.53
CA PRO A 219 -12.07 -22.46 -9.13
C PRO A 219 -12.58 -21.03 -9.29
N TRP A 220 -12.21 -20.13 -8.36
CA TRP A 220 -12.61 -18.73 -8.40
C TRP A 220 -11.82 -17.94 -9.44
N LEU A 221 -10.53 -18.24 -9.60
CA LEU A 221 -9.69 -17.67 -10.65
C LEU A 221 -10.19 -18.05 -12.05
N ALA A 222 -10.59 -19.31 -12.25
CA ALA A 222 -11.15 -19.76 -13.53
C ALA A 222 -12.48 -19.05 -13.89
N ARG A 223 -13.28 -18.67 -12.89
CA ARG A 223 -14.49 -17.88 -13.10
C ARG A 223 -14.18 -16.43 -13.45
N LEU A 224 -13.17 -15.83 -12.81
CA LEU A 224 -12.66 -14.50 -13.18
C LEU A 224 -12.17 -14.46 -14.62
N GLU A 225 -11.50 -15.51 -15.08
CA GLU A 225 -11.08 -15.68 -16.48
C GLU A 225 -12.26 -15.74 -17.44
N ALA A 226 -13.27 -16.55 -17.10
CA ALA A 226 -14.44 -16.73 -17.95
C ALA A 226 -15.20 -15.42 -18.21
N ILE A 227 -15.12 -14.45 -17.27
CA ILE A 227 -15.74 -13.13 -17.40
C ILE A 227 -14.78 -12.05 -17.91
N GLY A 228 -13.55 -12.41 -18.29
CA GLY A 228 -12.56 -11.47 -18.81
C GLY A 228 -11.99 -10.51 -17.76
N ALA A 229 -12.04 -10.84 -16.48
CA ALA A 229 -11.44 -10.06 -15.39
C ALA A 229 -9.93 -10.31 -15.26
N ASP A 230 -9.25 -10.42 -16.41
CA ASP A 230 -7.86 -10.87 -16.52
C ASP A 230 -6.83 -9.82 -16.16
N GLU A 231 -7.25 -8.56 -16.08
CA GLU A 231 -6.39 -7.41 -15.83
C GLU A 231 -6.26 -7.05 -14.35
N ASP A 232 -6.76 -7.86 -13.41
CA ASP A 232 -6.59 -7.57 -11.98
C ASP A 232 -5.22 -8.07 -11.46
N PRO A 233 -4.39 -7.20 -10.84
CA PRO A 233 -3.06 -7.56 -10.34
C PRO A 233 -3.04 -8.66 -9.28
N GLU A 234 -4.06 -8.69 -8.42
CA GLU A 234 -4.21 -9.72 -7.40
C GLU A 234 -4.58 -11.06 -8.03
N VAL A 235 -5.33 -11.04 -9.13
CA VAL A 235 -5.64 -12.26 -9.91
C VAL A 235 -4.36 -12.80 -10.54
N HIS A 236 -3.54 -11.95 -11.16
CA HIS A 236 -2.22 -12.36 -11.65
C HIS A 236 -1.35 -12.92 -10.52
N ARG A 237 -1.29 -12.27 -9.36
CA ARG A 237 -0.55 -12.78 -8.20
C ARG A 237 -0.99 -14.17 -7.77
N LEU A 238 -2.30 -14.38 -7.63
CA LEU A 238 -2.86 -15.67 -7.21
C LEU A 238 -2.59 -16.77 -8.25
N ARG A 239 -2.67 -16.44 -9.55
CA ARG A 239 -2.26 -17.35 -10.65
C ARG A 239 -0.80 -17.76 -10.52
N ALA A 240 0.11 -16.81 -10.28
CA ALA A 240 1.53 -17.14 -10.10
C ALA A 240 1.76 -18.12 -8.94
N LEU A 241 1.13 -17.85 -7.79
CA LEU A 241 1.23 -18.70 -6.61
C LEU A 241 0.70 -20.13 -6.89
N LEU A 242 -0.40 -20.24 -7.62
CA LEU A 242 -0.96 -21.54 -8.03
C LEU A 242 -0.01 -22.30 -8.93
N ALA A 243 0.57 -21.64 -9.92
CA ALA A 243 1.48 -22.27 -10.87
C ALA A 243 2.78 -22.75 -10.20
N VAL A 244 3.36 -21.96 -9.28
CA VAL A 244 4.53 -22.38 -8.49
C VAL A 244 4.25 -23.65 -7.67
N ARG A 245 3.07 -23.73 -7.04
CA ARG A 245 2.70 -24.89 -6.21
C ARG A 245 2.32 -26.13 -7.01
N THR A 246 1.79 -25.97 -8.21
CA THR A 246 1.32 -27.09 -9.03
C THR A 246 2.41 -27.65 -9.95
N ARG A 247 3.29 -26.79 -10.48
CA ARG A 247 4.30 -27.14 -11.48
C ARG A 247 5.74 -27.10 -10.95
N GLY A 248 5.93 -26.79 -9.66
CA GLY A 248 7.26 -26.65 -9.05
C GLY A 248 8.07 -25.47 -9.63
N ARG A 249 9.39 -25.44 -9.38
CA ARG A 249 10.26 -24.33 -9.84
C ARG A 249 10.29 -24.16 -11.36
N ALA A 250 10.12 -25.24 -12.13
CA ALA A 250 10.11 -25.18 -13.60
C ALA A 250 8.87 -24.43 -14.14
N GLY A 251 7.69 -24.59 -13.53
CA GLY A 251 6.52 -23.80 -13.89
C GLY A 251 6.42 -22.44 -13.18
N ALA A 252 7.26 -22.19 -12.16
CA ALA A 252 7.39 -20.89 -11.53
C ALA A 252 8.00 -19.85 -12.47
N ALA A 253 8.89 -20.23 -13.40
CA ALA A 253 9.44 -19.35 -14.41
C ALA A 253 8.36 -18.86 -15.40
N THR A 254 7.55 -19.79 -15.93
CA THR A 254 6.42 -19.46 -16.81
C THR A 254 5.39 -18.59 -16.08
N ALA A 255 5.10 -18.90 -14.82
CA ALA A 255 4.19 -18.13 -13.98
C ALA A 255 4.72 -16.72 -13.64
N ALA A 256 6.02 -16.61 -13.36
CA ALA A 256 6.69 -15.34 -13.13
C ALA A 256 6.72 -14.49 -14.42
N ALA A 257 6.91 -15.12 -15.59
CA ALA A 257 6.84 -14.45 -16.89
C ALA A 257 5.41 -14.02 -17.24
N GLU A 258 4.39 -14.86 -16.99
CA GLU A 258 2.97 -14.52 -17.15
C GLU A 258 2.57 -13.37 -16.23
N VAL A 259 3.04 -13.36 -14.98
CA VAL A 259 2.79 -12.24 -14.08
C VAL A 259 3.62 -11.01 -14.43
N ALA A 260 4.87 -11.15 -14.87
CA ALA A 260 5.63 -10.01 -15.38
C ALA A 260 4.95 -9.40 -16.62
N ALA A 261 4.38 -10.21 -17.50
CA ALA A 261 3.61 -9.77 -18.65
C ALA A 261 2.28 -9.10 -18.23
N GLY A 262 1.54 -9.68 -17.28
CA GLY A 262 0.34 -9.07 -16.70
C GLY A 262 0.66 -7.73 -16.02
N LEU A 263 1.72 -7.68 -15.21
CA LEU A 263 2.26 -6.46 -14.60
C LEU A 263 2.62 -5.39 -15.61
N ARG A 264 3.07 -5.76 -16.82
CA ARG A 264 3.35 -4.78 -17.90
C ARG A 264 2.08 -4.14 -18.46
N LEU A 265 0.96 -4.86 -18.46
CA LEU A 265 -0.36 -4.36 -18.88
C LEU A 265 -1.00 -3.48 -17.81
N LEU A 266 -0.59 -3.66 -16.55
CA LEU A 266 -1.08 -2.87 -15.43
C LEU A 266 -0.49 -1.47 -15.42
N GLY A 267 -1.36 -0.52 -15.02
CA GLY A 267 -0.95 0.82 -14.62
C GLY A 267 0.10 0.76 -13.50
N PRO A 268 1.00 1.74 -13.38
CA PRO A 268 2.20 1.52 -12.57
C PRO A 268 1.96 1.52 -11.04
N SER A 269 0.75 1.81 -10.54
CA SER A 269 0.30 1.62 -9.14
C SER A 269 -0.17 0.21 -8.85
N ASP A 270 -0.89 -0.36 -9.80
CA ASP A 270 -1.41 -1.72 -9.73
C ASP A 270 -0.26 -2.72 -9.86
N ARG A 271 0.72 -2.38 -10.70
CA ARG A 271 2.04 -3.00 -10.74
C ARG A 271 2.75 -2.93 -9.37
N GLU A 272 2.71 -1.78 -8.71
CA GLU A 272 3.31 -1.56 -7.40
C GLU A 272 2.63 -2.37 -6.28
N ALA A 273 1.30 -2.36 -6.23
CA ALA A 273 0.53 -3.10 -5.23
C ALA A 273 0.77 -4.62 -5.36
N ALA A 274 0.78 -5.14 -6.59
CA ALA A 274 1.09 -6.54 -6.84
C ALA A 274 2.54 -6.89 -6.49
N LEU A 275 3.52 -6.04 -6.84
CA LEU A 275 4.92 -6.26 -6.47
C LEU A 275 5.12 -6.25 -4.95
N ARG A 276 4.48 -5.31 -4.23
CA ARG A 276 4.48 -5.27 -2.75
C ARG A 276 3.73 -6.44 -2.11
N GLY A 277 2.71 -6.98 -2.79
CA GLY A 277 1.77 -7.99 -2.32
C GLY A 277 2.27 -9.44 -2.23
N LYS A 278 3.59 -9.67 -2.14
CA LYS A 278 4.27 -11.00 -2.12
C LYS A 278 4.71 -11.57 -3.46
N LEU A 279 4.54 -10.89 -4.61
CA LEU A 279 5.12 -11.37 -5.87
C LEU A 279 6.65 -11.37 -5.88
N LEU A 280 7.26 -10.40 -5.19
CA LEU A 280 8.71 -10.38 -4.93
C LEU A 280 9.21 -11.62 -4.16
N TRP A 281 8.32 -12.35 -3.48
CA TRP A 281 8.66 -13.60 -2.78
C TRP A 281 8.56 -14.83 -3.69
N VAL A 282 7.91 -14.68 -4.86
CA VAL A 282 7.72 -15.75 -5.85
C VAL A 282 8.81 -15.71 -6.92
N LEU A 283 9.25 -14.52 -7.33
CA LEU A 283 10.31 -14.33 -8.34
C LEU A 283 11.61 -15.09 -8.00
N PRO A 284 12.13 -15.12 -6.76
CA PRO A 284 13.38 -15.82 -6.43
C PRO A 284 13.32 -17.34 -6.62
N ALA A 285 12.14 -17.94 -6.81
CA ALA A 285 11.99 -19.38 -7.01
C ALA A 285 12.46 -19.85 -8.40
N ALA A 286 12.60 -18.94 -9.37
CA ALA A 286 13.14 -19.22 -10.70
C ALA A 286 13.72 -17.95 -11.35
N PRO A 287 15.04 -17.81 -11.50
CA PRO A 287 15.64 -16.68 -12.18
C PRO A 287 15.20 -16.64 -13.65
N SER A 288 14.53 -15.57 -14.07
CA SER A 288 14.20 -15.31 -15.48
C SER A 288 14.68 -13.91 -15.90
N PRO A 289 15.12 -13.72 -17.17
CA PRO A 289 15.49 -12.40 -17.69
C PRO A 289 14.37 -11.35 -17.54
N GLU A 290 13.12 -11.76 -17.70
CA GLU A 290 11.94 -10.88 -17.62
C GLU A 290 11.72 -10.37 -16.19
N ALA A 291 11.98 -11.20 -15.17
CA ALA A 291 11.88 -10.80 -13.78
C ALA A 291 12.97 -9.79 -13.39
N VAL A 292 14.19 -9.98 -13.93
CA VAL A 292 15.31 -9.04 -13.76
C VAL A 292 14.99 -7.70 -14.40
N GLU A 293 14.55 -7.71 -15.67
CA GLU A 293 14.19 -6.50 -16.43
C GLU A 293 13.06 -5.72 -15.73
N LEU A 294 12.04 -6.42 -15.23
CA LEU A 294 10.92 -5.80 -14.51
C LEU A 294 11.39 -5.10 -13.22
N LEU A 295 12.27 -5.74 -12.45
CA LEU A 295 12.80 -5.16 -11.21
C LEU A 295 13.78 -4.02 -11.47
N GLU A 296 14.61 -4.13 -12.51
CA GLU A 296 15.48 -3.05 -12.94
C GLU A 296 14.68 -1.82 -13.39
N GLY A 297 13.60 -2.03 -14.15
CA GLY A 297 12.68 -0.96 -14.52
C GLY A 297 12.03 -0.29 -13.31
N LEU A 298 11.55 -1.08 -12.32
CA LEU A 298 11.00 -0.53 -11.08
C LEU A 298 12.04 0.29 -10.31
N LEU A 299 13.28 -0.20 -10.23
CA LEU A 299 14.36 0.43 -9.48
C LEU A 299 14.97 1.64 -10.21
N ALA A 300 14.80 1.76 -11.52
CA ALA A 300 15.14 2.97 -12.26
C ALA A 300 14.26 4.17 -11.82
N ASP A 301 12.97 3.93 -11.60
CA ASP A 301 12.04 4.95 -11.10
C ASP A 301 12.17 5.15 -9.58
N ARG A 302 12.52 4.10 -8.85
CA ARG A 302 12.54 4.08 -7.38
C ARG A 302 13.78 3.37 -6.82
N PRO A 303 14.95 4.02 -6.87
CA PRO A 303 16.19 3.42 -6.40
C PRO A 303 16.20 3.10 -4.89
N TRP A 304 15.26 3.67 -4.14
CA TRP A 304 15.12 3.51 -2.69
C TRP A 304 14.19 2.35 -2.26
N ASP A 305 13.59 1.59 -3.18
CA ASP A 305 12.75 0.45 -2.81
C ASP A 305 13.62 -0.74 -2.35
N LEU A 306 13.69 -0.93 -1.02
CA LEU A 306 14.47 -1.99 -0.40
C LEU A 306 13.97 -3.38 -0.80
N GLN A 307 12.66 -3.60 -0.87
CA GLN A 307 12.10 -4.94 -1.15
C GLN A 307 12.40 -5.36 -2.59
N ALA A 308 12.22 -4.44 -3.54
CA ALA A 308 12.58 -4.68 -4.93
C ALA A 308 14.09 -4.91 -5.11
N SER A 309 14.91 -4.14 -4.39
CA SER A 309 16.37 -4.30 -4.43
C SER A 309 16.82 -5.66 -3.90
N LEU A 310 16.24 -6.12 -2.78
CA LEU A 310 16.55 -7.43 -2.19
C LEU A 310 16.06 -8.58 -3.07
N ALA A 311 14.89 -8.46 -3.72
CA ALA A 311 14.40 -9.47 -4.64
C ALA A 311 15.29 -9.60 -5.90
N LEU A 312 15.79 -8.48 -6.42
CA LEU A 312 16.74 -8.49 -7.54
C LEU A 312 18.06 -9.13 -7.16
N VAL A 313 18.57 -8.84 -5.96
CA VAL A 313 19.74 -9.53 -5.38
C VAL A 313 19.51 -11.03 -5.31
N ASP A 314 18.36 -11.47 -4.78
CA ASP A 314 18.03 -12.90 -4.66
C ASP A 314 17.98 -13.59 -6.03
N LEU A 315 17.43 -12.94 -7.06
CA LEU A 315 17.43 -13.44 -8.43
C LEU A 315 18.84 -13.55 -9.01
N GLN A 316 19.68 -12.54 -8.79
CA GLN A 316 21.07 -12.53 -9.27
C GLN A 316 21.91 -13.61 -8.60
N LEU A 317 21.76 -13.81 -7.29
CA LEU A 317 22.41 -14.90 -6.56
C LEU A 317 21.91 -16.27 -7.02
N ALA A 318 20.61 -16.44 -7.20
CA ALA A 318 20.04 -17.69 -7.73
C ALA A 318 20.51 -17.99 -9.16
N ALA A 319 20.76 -16.96 -9.98
CA ALA A 319 21.29 -17.07 -11.33
C ALA A 319 22.82 -17.27 -11.38
N GLY A 320 23.51 -17.37 -10.22
CA GLY A 320 24.97 -17.48 -10.18
C GLY A 320 25.69 -16.21 -10.65
N ARG A 321 25.06 -15.04 -10.50
CA ARG A 321 25.61 -13.71 -10.80
C ARG A 321 25.86 -12.90 -9.52
N PRO A 322 26.81 -13.32 -8.66
CA PRO A 322 27.01 -12.65 -7.37
C PRO A 322 27.64 -11.25 -7.48
N ALA A 323 28.26 -10.88 -8.61
CA ALA A 323 28.92 -9.56 -8.74
C ALA A 323 27.93 -8.39 -8.83
N PRO A 324 26.93 -8.41 -9.74
CA PRO A 324 25.85 -7.42 -9.74
C PRO A 324 25.09 -7.35 -8.40
N ALA A 325 24.90 -8.50 -7.74
CA ALA A 325 24.26 -8.56 -6.43
C ALA A 325 25.09 -7.83 -5.37
N LEU A 326 26.41 -8.04 -5.38
CA LEU A 326 27.34 -7.39 -4.47
C LEU A 326 27.33 -5.87 -4.66
N GLU A 327 27.46 -5.38 -5.89
CA GLU A 327 27.45 -3.94 -6.20
C GLU A 327 26.19 -3.26 -5.65
N ARG A 328 25.03 -3.89 -5.85
CA ARG A 328 23.76 -3.36 -5.34
C ARG A 328 23.70 -3.37 -3.81
N LEU A 329 24.17 -4.44 -3.17
CA LEU A 329 24.21 -4.52 -1.71
C LEU A 329 25.19 -3.51 -1.10
N GLU A 330 26.30 -3.20 -1.78
CA GLU A 330 27.24 -2.13 -1.37
C GLU A 330 26.56 -0.75 -1.43
N ALA A 331 25.79 -0.48 -2.49
CA ALA A 331 24.99 0.74 -2.58
C ALA A 331 23.96 0.84 -1.44
N LEU A 332 23.29 -0.26 -1.09
CA LEU A 332 22.36 -0.31 0.04
C LEU A 332 23.06 -0.09 1.38
N LEU A 333 24.24 -0.69 1.59
CA LEU A 333 25.06 -0.50 2.80
C LEU A 333 25.60 0.93 2.93
N ALA A 334 25.80 1.63 1.81
CA ALA A 334 26.20 3.05 1.80
C ALA A 334 25.02 4.02 2.02
N SER A 335 23.78 3.51 2.10
CA SER A 335 22.55 4.31 2.21
C SER A 335 21.91 4.21 3.61
N ASP A 336 20.65 4.66 3.72
CA ASP A 336 19.85 4.56 4.95
C ASP A 336 19.59 3.09 5.37
N PHE A 337 19.76 2.12 4.47
CA PHE A 337 19.54 0.69 4.73
C PHE A 337 20.73 -0.03 5.38
N ARG A 338 21.78 0.69 5.80
CA ARG A 338 23.01 0.10 6.34
C ARG A 338 22.84 -0.78 7.58
N TYR A 339 21.74 -0.65 8.31
CA TYR A 339 21.42 -1.46 9.50
C TYR A 339 20.44 -2.60 9.22
N GLU A 340 19.94 -2.71 8.00
CA GLU A 340 18.98 -3.75 7.64
C GLU A 340 19.65 -5.12 7.66
N ARG A 341 19.14 -5.99 8.54
CA ARG A 341 19.66 -7.35 8.72
C ARG A 341 19.65 -8.15 7.42
N ALA A 342 18.58 -8.01 6.65
CA ALA A 342 18.38 -8.71 5.38
C ALA A 342 19.45 -8.35 4.32
N VAL A 343 19.93 -7.10 4.31
CA VAL A 343 21.00 -6.63 3.41
C VAL A 343 22.32 -7.30 3.78
N ARG A 344 22.64 -7.33 5.07
CA ARG A 344 23.90 -7.91 5.56
C ARG A 344 23.97 -9.42 5.36
N GLU A 345 22.87 -10.14 5.60
CA GLU A 345 22.81 -11.59 5.38
C GLU A 345 23.06 -11.95 3.91
N ARG A 346 22.40 -11.25 2.97
CA ARG A 346 22.62 -11.45 1.53
C ARG A 346 24.00 -11.02 1.06
N TYR A 347 24.60 -10.02 1.70
CA TYR A 347 25.98 -9.62 1.41
C TYR A 347 26.97 -10.73 1.75
N LEU A 348 26.79 -11.41 2.89
CA LEU A 348 27.60 -12.58 3.25
C LEU A 348 27.39 -13.75 2.28
N GLU A 349 26.15 -13.98 1.85
CA GLU A 349 25.83 -15.00 0.84
C GLU A 349 26.51 -14.69 -0.51
N ALA A 350 26.39 -13.47 -1.02
CA ALA A 350 27.04 -13.01 -2.25
C ALA A 350 28.56 -13.16 -2.20
N LEU A 351 29.19 -12.76 -1.10
CA LEU A 351 30.63 -12.93 -0.89
C LEU A 351 31.06 -14.39 -0.86
N SER A 352 30.28 -15.26 -0.21
CA SER A 352 30.59 -16.69 -0.14
C SER A 352 30.59 -17.35 -1.52
N GLN A 353 29.70 -16.89 -2.42
CA GLN A 353 29.63 -17.38 -3.80
C GLN A 353 30.75 -16.82 -4.68
N LEU A 354 31.16 -15.57 -4.46
CA LEU A 354 32.17 -14.89 -5.28
C LEU A 354 33.61 -15.13 -4.82
N GLY A 355 33.81 -15.56 -3.57
CA GLY A 355 35.14 -15.75 -2.98
C GLY A 355 35.92 -14.45 -2.80
N ARG A 356 35.25 -13.29 -2.76
CA ARG A 356 35.90 -11.98 -2.58
C ARG A 356 36.35 -11.77 -1.13
N ARG A 357 37.54 -11.18 -0.98
CA ARG A 357 38.29 -11.11 0.28
C ARG A 357 38.09 -9.82 1.07
N ASP A 358 37.53 -8.77 0.44
CA ASP A 358 37.37 -7.46 1.06
C ASP A 358 35.97 -7.27 1.65
N LEU A 359 35.90 -7.14 2.98
CA LEU A 359 34.66 -6.84 3.71
C LEU A 359 34.54 -5.33 4.02
N PRO A 360 33.39 -4.68 3.75
CA PRO A 360 33.07 -3.35 4.26
C PRO A 360 33.12 -3.29 5.79
N GLN A 361 33.44 -2.12 6.36
CA GLN A 361 33.62 -1.96 7.80
C GLN A 361 32.33 -2.30 8.58
N GLU A 362 31.18 -1.98 8.00
CA GLU A 362 29.84 -2.22 8.55
C GLU A 362 29.55 -3.72 8.68
N VAL A 363 30.00 -4.51 7.70
CA VAL A 363 29.86 -5.97 7.69
C VAL A 363 30.83 -6.61 8.67
N ARG A 364 32.06 -6.09 8.80
CA ARG A 364 33.00 -6.54 9.85
C ARG A 364 32.43 -6.30 11.24
N ARG A 365 31.93 -5.09 11.51
CA ARG A 365 31.24 -4.77 12.78
C ARG A 365 30.05 -5.69 13.03
N PHE A 366 29.22 -5.92 12.01
CA PHE A 366 28.12 -6.88 12.11
C PHE A 366 28.60 -8.29 12.48
N LEU A 367 29.69 -8.77 11.88
CA LEU A 367 30.27 -10.09 12.20
C LEU A 367 30.88 -10.16 13.60
N ASP A 368 31.44 -9.06 14.10
CA ASP A 368 32.01 -8.94 15.45
C ASP A 368 30.91 -8.86 16.52
N ASP A 369 29.86 -8.08 16.24
CA ASP A 369 28.68 -7.90 17.07
C ASP A 369 27.69 -9.08 16.94
N PHE A 370 27.88 -9.99 15.97
CA PHE A 370 26.95 -11.08 15.72
C PHE A 370 26.92 -12.05 16.92
N PRO A 371 25.77 -12.22 17.59
CA PRO A 371 25.70 -13.06 18.78
C PRO A 371 26.11 -14.49 18.45
N ARG A 372 27.11 -15.03 19.16
CA ARG A 372 27.48 -16.45 19.09
C ARG A 372 26.31 -17.38 19.50
N SER A 373 25.26 -16.82 20.11
CA SER A 373 24.05 -17.49 20.58
C SER A 373 22.93 -17.60 19.54
N THR A 374 23.06 -17.04 18.33
CA THR A 374 22.08 -17.25 17.25
C THR A 374 21.96 -18.74 16.94
N ARG A 375 20.76 -19.31 17.12
CA ARG A 375 20.49 -20.75 16.91
C ARG A 375 20.20 -21.14 15.45
N ASP A 376 20.17 -20.17 14.53
CA ASP A 376 19.92 -20.43 13.11
C ASP A 376 21.17 -21.07 12.44
N PRO A 377 21.10 -22.34 12.01
CA PRO A 377 22.24 -23.05 11.45
C PRO A 377 22.75 -22.45 10.14
N ARG A 378 21.86 -21.94 9.29
CA ARG A 378 22.22 -21.36 7.99
C ARG A 378 23.04 -20.08 8.18
N ILE A 379 22.62 -19.26 9.14
CA ILE A 379 23.33 -18.02 9.46
C ILE A 379 24.70 -18.32 10.07
N GLN A 380 24.80 -19.32 10.94
CA GLN A 380 26.10 -19.74 11.47
C GLN A 380 27.05 -20.22 10.38
N GLU A 381 26.55 -20.93 9.38
CA GLU A 381 27.33 -21.39 8.23
C GLU A 381 27.83 -20.22 7.38
N LEU A 382 26.96 -19.28 7.03
CA LEU A 382 27.32 -18.06 6.30
C LEU A 382 28.36 -17.23 7.05
N VAL A 383 28.20 -17.05 8.37
CA VAL A 383 29.17 -16.34 9.22
C VAL A 383 30.50 -17.08 9.29
N ARG A 384 30.50 -18.41 9.34
CA ARG A 384 31.75 -19.21 9.31
C ARG A 384 32.44 -19.08 7.96
N ALA A 385 31.72 -19.20 6.85
CA ALA A 385 32.26 -19.03 5.51
C ALA A 385 32.86 -17.63 5.33
N ALA A 386 32.13 -16.58 5.69
CA ALA A 386 32.63 -15.21 5.61
C ALA A 386 33.85 -14.96 6.52
N ARG A 387 33.87 -15.54 7.73
CA ARG A 387 35.05 -15.46 8.62
C ARG A 387 36.24 -16.25 8.07
N ALA A 388 36.03 -17.37 7.38
CA ALA A 388 37.11 -18.11 6.73
C ALA A 388 37.73 -17.27 5.61
N VAL A 389 36.89 -16.72 4.73
CA VAL A 389 37.31 -15.81 3.66
C VAL A 389 38.05 -14.58 4.21
N ALA A 390 37.61 -14.02 5.34
CA ALA A 390 38.26 -12.87 5.98
C ALA A 390 39.57 -13.22 6.72
N ARG A 391 39.75 -14.47 7.18
CA ARG A 391 40.97 -14.92 7.87
C ARG A 391 42.10 -15.25 6.91
N GLU A 392 41.79 -15.77 5.73
CA GLU A 392 42.78 -16.04 4.66
C GLU A 392 43.32 -14.75 4.01
N ALA A 393 42.78 -13.58 4.38
CA ALA A 393 43.24 -12.26 3.96
C ALA A 393 44.22 -11.57 4.93
N ARG A 394 44.53 -12.20 6.07
CA ARG A 394 45.59 -11.78 7.01
C ARG A 394 46.80 -12.68 6.85
#